data_AF-A0A352VN76-F1
#
_entry.id   AF-A0A352VN76-F1
#
_cell.length_a   1.000
_cell.length_b   1.000
_cell.length_c   1.000
_cell.angle_alpha   90.00
_cell.angle_beta   90.00
_cell.angle_gamma   90.00
#
_symmetry.space_group_name_H-M   'P 1'
#
loop_
_entity.id
_entity.type
_entity.pdbx_description
1 polymer ?
#
loop_
_entity_poly.entity_id
_entity_poly.type
_entity_poly.pdbx_seq_one_letter_code
_entity_poly.pdbx_strand_id
1 'polypeptide(L)' 'VTLTWFKHQGPGQVMFSQGTERVPAEGGMMTTTATFDAPGEYILRVRANDSAVATSGHSQCCWTNGFVKVTVR' A
#
# COMPACT_ATOMS: atom_id res chain seq x y z
N VAL A 1 -5.77 6.79 10.39
CA VAL A 1 -5.84 6.08 9.10
C VAL A 1 -4.93 4.85 9.13
N THR A 2 -5.37 3.68 8.71
CA THR A 2 -4.48 2.54 8.44
C THR A 2 -4.07 2.59 6.98
N LEU A 3 -2.76 2.49 6.72
CA LEU A 3 -2.19 2.42 5.38
C LEU A 3 -1.73 0.99 5.13
N THR A 4 -2.08 0.44 3.97
CA THR A 4 -1.59 -0.87 3.53
C THR A 4 -1.03 -0.78 2.11
N TRP A 5 0.17 -1.32 1.92
CA TRP A 5 0.86 -1.41 0.64
C TRP A 5 0.61 -2.74 -0.06
N PHE A 6 0.48 -2.69 -1.38
CA PHE A 6 0.28 -3.84 -2.24
C PHE A 6 1.08 -3.68 -3.53
N LYS A 7 1.56 -4.82 -4.07
CA LYS A 7 1.82 -4.91 -5.51
C LYS A 7 0.47 -4.90 -6.24
N HIS A 8 0.26 -3.93 -7.12
CA HIS A 8 -0.94 -3.89 -7.96
C HIS A 8 -0.70 -4.57 -9.31
N GLN A 9 0.41 -4.25 -9.97
CA GLN A 9 0.83 -4.82 -11.25
C GLN A 9 2.36 -4.93 -11.33
N GLY A 10 2.86 -5.82 -12.18
CA GLY A 10 4.29 -5.95 -12.50
C GLY A 10 4.75 -7.42 -12.58
N PRO A 11 5.96 -7.66 -13.12
CA PRO A 11 6.44 -9.00 -13.46
C PRO A 11 6.89 -9.83 -12.25
N GLY A 12 7.56 -9.23 -11.27
CA GLY A 12 8.16 -9.93 -10.12
C GLY A 12 7.39 -9.78 -8.81
N GLN A 13 7.83 -10.45 -7.75
CA GLN A 13 7.32 -10.23 -6.40
C GLN A 13 7.83 -8.90 -5.83
N VAL A 14 7.01 -8.30 -4.96
CA VAL A 14 7.38 -7.09 -4.22
C VAL A 14 7.18 -7.36 -2.73
N MET A 15 8.25 -7.25 -1.95
CA MET A 15 8.23 -7.39 -0.50
C MET A 15 8.30 -6.01 0.14
N PHE A 16 7.47 -5.78 1.16
CA PHE A 16 7.47 -4.54 1.93
C PHE A 16 8.00 -4.80 3.34
N SER A 17 8.99 -4.03 3.81
CA SER A 17 9.50 -4.15 5.18
C SER A 17 8.44 -3.81 6.23
N GLN A 18 7.60 -2.81 5.93
CA GLN A 18 6.45 -2.40 6.74
C GLN A 18 5.24 -2.23 5.80
N GLY A 19 4.56 -3.33 5.50
CA GLY A 19 3.44 -3.34 4.55
C GLY A 19 2.12 -2.78 5.08
N THR A 20 1.95 -2.66 6.40
CA THR A 20 0.74 -2.08 7.03
C THR A 20 1.09 -1.35 8.31
N GLU A 21 0.64 -0.11 8.44
CA GLU A 21 0.84 0.69 9.65
C GLU A 21 -0.33 1.66 9.85
N ARG A 22 -0.53 2.09 11.09
CA ARG A 22 -1.56 3.08 11.44
C ARG A 22 -0.93 4.45 11.62
N VAL A 23 -1.37 5.40 10.80
CA VAL A 23 -1.05 6.82 10.95
C VAL A 23 -2.06 7.46 11.91
N PRO A 24 -1.60 8.25 12.91
CA PRO A 24 -2.47 8.99 13.84
C PRO A 24 -3.38 10.00 13.13
N ALA A 25 -4.44 10.45 13.82
CA ALA A 25 -5.45 11.33 13.24
C ALA A 25 -4.99 12.79 13.16
N GLU A 26 -4.12 13.19 14.07
CA GLU A 26 -3.41 14.47 14.13
C GLU A 26 -2.40 14.66 12.97
N GLY A 27 -2.15 13.60 12.19
CA GLY A 27 -1.22 13.59 11.08
C GLY A 27 0.01 12.73 11.35
N GLY A 28 0.76 12.45 10.29
CA GLY A 28 1.99 11.65 10.37
C GLY A 28 2.47 11.21 8.99
N MET A 29 3.66 10.61 8.97
CA MET A 29 4.26 10.05 7.76
C MET A 29 4.53 8.57 7.97
N MET A 30 4.25 7.76 6.95
CA MET A 30 4.64 6.36 6.88
C MET A 30 5.69 6.19 5.80
N THR A 31 6.76 5.48 6.10
CA THR A 31 7.81 5.10 5.15
C THR A 31 7.97 3.60 5.15
N THR A 32 8.01 2.97 3.97
CA THR A 32 8.35 1.56 3.83
C THR A 32 9.42 1.37 2.77
N THR A 33 10.22 0.32 2.92
CA THR A 33 11.12 -0.14 1.86
C THR A 33 10.38 -1.20 1.06
N ALA A 34 10.43 -1.09 -0.28
CA ALA A 34 9.94 -2.11 -1.20
C ALA A 34 11.14 -2.77 -1.90
N THR A 35 11.21 -4.10 -1.84
CA THR A 35 12.24 -4.91 -2.50
C THR A 35 11.60 -5.68 -3.64
N PHE A 36 12.24 -5.65 -4.80
CA PHE A 36 11.78 -6.27 -6.04
C PHE A 36 12.74 -7.40 -6.42
N ASP A 37 12.20 -8.55 -6.83
CA ASP A 37 13.01 -9.72 -7.21
C ASP A 37 13.35 -9.79 -8.71
N ALA A 38 12.70 -8.96 -9.53
CA ALA A 38 12.90 -8.91 -10.97
C ALA A 38 12.83 -7.47 -11.51
N PRO A 39 13.60 -7.14 -12.56
CA PRO A 39 13.48 -5.87 -13.26
C PRO A 39 12.15 -5.76 -14.02
N GLY A 40 11.71 -4.52 -14.26
CA GLY A 40 10.50 -4.24 -15.04
C GLY A 40 9.69 -3.04 -14.51
N GLU A 41 8.52 -2.85 -15.11
CA GLU A 41 7.57 -1.81 -14.69
C GLU A 41 6.56 -2.37 -13.68
N TYR A 42 6.37 -1.62 -12.60
CA TYR A 42 5.48 -1.97 -11.50
C TYR A 42 4.50 -0.84 -11.22
N ILE A 43 3.30 -1.24 -10.78
CA ILE A 43 2.36 -0.34 -10.11
C ILE A 43 2.22 -0.84 -8.68
N LEU A 44 2.59 -0.02 -7.72
CA LEU A 44 2.31 -0.24 -6.31
C LEU A 44 1.03 0.51 -5.94
N ARG A 45 0.23 -0.06 -5.04
CA ARG A 45 -0.98 0.57 -4.52
C ARG A 45 -0.87 0.72 -3.02
N VAL A 46 -1.05 1.94 -2.52
CA VAL A 46 -1.32 2.20 -1.11
C VAL A 46 -2.82 2.38 -0.93
N ARG A 47 -3.39 1.71 0.06
CA ARG A 47 -4.78 1.88 0.46
C ARG A 47 -4.82 2.51 1.84
N ALA A 48 -5.60 3.58 1.96
CA ALA A 48 -5.91 4.26 3.22
C ALA A 48 -7.33 3.92 3.67
N ASN A 49 -7.47 3.41 4.89
CA ASN A 49 -8.75 3.09 5.51
C ASN A 49 -8.81 3.50 6.99
N ASP A 50 -9.88 4.17 7.41
CA ASP A 50 -10.04 4.64 8.79
C ASP A 50 -10.70 3.62 9.72
N SER A 51 -11.40 2.64 9.15
CA SER A 51 -12.02 1.51 9.85
C SER A 51 -11.12 0.27 9.84
N ALA A 52 -11.14 -0.53 10.91
CA ALA A 52 -10.44 -1.81 10.93
C ALA A 52 -10.97 -2.72 9.81
N VAL A 53 -10.07 -3.39 9.07
CA VAL A 53 -10.45 -4.21 7.89
C VAL A 53 -11.52 -5.25 8.27
N ALA A 54 -11.42 -5.85 9.46
CA ALA A 54 -12.37 -6.83 9.98
C ALA A 54 -13.79 -6.27 10.23
N THR A 55 -13.91 -5.00 10.59
CA THR A 55 -15.20 -4.35 10.90
C THR A 55 -15.71 -3.50 9.74
N SER A 56 -15.00 -3.51 8.61
CA SER A 56 -15.28 -2.60 7.50
C SER A 56 -16.46 -3.00 6.61
N GLY A 57 -17.05 -4.19 6.78
CA GLY A 57 -18.29 -4.61 6.12
C GLY A 57 -18.42 -4.17 4.65
N HIS A 58 -19.44 -3.36 4.36
CA HIS A 58 -19.74 -2.77 3.04
C HIS A 58 -18.93 -1.49 2.72
N SER A 59 -18.13 -0.97 3.64
CA SER A 59 -17.37 0.28 3.50
C SER A 59 -16.10 0.13 2.65
N GLN A 60 -15.87 -1.03 2.02
CA GLN A 60 -14.74 -1.22 1.11
C GLN A 60 -14.82 -0.31 -0.14
N CYS A 61 -16.03 0.15 -0.47
CA CYS A 61 -16.28 1.10 -1.56
C CYS A 61 -15.72 2.52 -1.28
N CYS A 62 -15.41 2.84 -0.01
CA CYS A 62 -15.01 4.19 0.41
C CYS A 62 -13.51 4.28 0.78
N TRP A 63 -12.71 3.27 0.43
CA TRP A 63 -11.27 3.32 0.67
C TRP A 63 -10.54 4.20 -0.34
N THR A 64 -9.69 5.09 0.15
CA THR A 64 -8.83 5.89 -0.71
C THR A 64 -7.65 5.04 -1.16
N ASN A 65 -7.39 5.03 -2.47
CA ASN A 65 -6.25 4.32 -3.05
C ASN A 65 -5.31 5.33 -3.73
N GLY A 66 -4.02 5.20 -3.48
CA GLY A 66 -2.95 5.85 -4.23
C GLY A 66 -2.19 4.82 -5.06
N PHE A 67 -1.78 5.20 -6.27
CA PHE A 67 -1.01 4.33 -7.16
C PHE A 67 0.35 4.98 -7.47
N VAL A 68 1.42 4.19 -7.35
CA VAL A 68 2.79 4.62 -7.58
C VAL A 68 3.37 3.77 -8.69
N LYS A 69 3.82 4.41 -9.78
CA LYS A 69 4.54 3.73 -10.87
C LYS A 69 6.03 3.69 -10.52
N VAL A 70 6.64 2.52 -10.66
CA VAL A 70 8.06 2.28 -10.37
C VAL A 70 8.68 1.51 -11.52
N THR A 71 9.86 1.94 -11.95
CA THR A 71 10.67 1.21 -12.94
C THR A 71 11.91 0.66 -12.24
N VAL A 72 12.06 -0.66 -12.24
CA VAL A 72 13.21 -1.38 -11.70
C VAL A 72 14.10 -1.82 -12.85
N ARG A 73 15.40 -1.53 -12.78
CA ARG A 73 16.39 -1.84 -13.81
C ARG A 73 17.38 -2.86 -13.31
#